data_AF-M6RDW6-F1
#
_entry.id   AF-M6RDW6-F1
#
_cell.length_a   1.000
_cell.length_b   1.000
_cell.length_c   1.000
_cell.angle_alpha   90.00
_cell.angle_beta   90.00
_cell.angle_gamma   90.00
#
_symmetry.space_group_name_H-M   'P 1'
#
loop_
_entity.id
_entity.type
_entity.pdbx_description
1 polymer ?
#
loop_
_entity_poly.entity_id
_entity_poly.type
_entity_poly.pdbx_seq_one_letter_code
_entity_poly.pdbx_strand_id
1 'polypeptide(L)'
;MEEVLQLSLDFEPKSSSGYRGDFCYLTNSPESGIGKIVSSAEGKFTIEFSVSQTKKTVSENSTYLRILPGYPSSLRNVEEYSSLMNLALTAYELKLTHAFDKLSALSNSRTRLLPHQIESTYIVVNSLRPRFILADEVGLGKTIEAALVMKELIFRRGYKKVLIVAPSPLLVQWQQELKNKFNEDFKIVKRKNFHTDGEKNWRNFQHVITSIDFIKNPKYAEEILKTKWDIVIFDEAHRLRRDYHKITRAYLFAEKISKNANASCF
;
A
#
# COMPACT_ATOMS: atom_id res chain seq x y z
N MET A 1 34.36 -24.36 14.31
CA MET A 1 33.84 -23.24 15.12
C MET A 1 33.16 -22.33 14.15
N GLU A 2 31.83 -22.48 14.01
CA GLU A 2 31.02 -21.65 13.11
C GLU A 2 30.96 -20.23 13.68
N GLU A 3 31.61 -19.29 13.01
CA GLU A 3 31.43 -17.86 13.28
C GLU A 3 30.00 -17.48 12.88
N VAL A 4 29.18 -17.22 13.89
CA VAL A 4 27.87 -16.60 13.71
C VAL A 4 28.12 -15.19 13.17
N LEU A 5 27.98 -15.03 11.85
CA LEU A 5 27.98 -13.73 11.16
C LEU A 5 26.75 -12.94 11.60
N GLN A 6 26.89 -12.23 12.70
CA GLN A 6 25.93 -11.22 13.11
C GLN A 6 26.06 -10.04 12.14
N LEU A 7 25.12 -9.91 11.19
CA LEU A 7 24.97 -8.73 10.33
C LEU A 7 24.55 -7.55 11.22
N SER A 8 25.53 -6.96 11.91
CA SER A 8 25.37 -5.65 12.50
C SER A 8 25.26 -4.65 11.34
N LEU A 9 24.06 -4.10 11.17
CA LEU A 9 23.78 -2.92 10.34
C LEU A 9 24.18 -1.63 11.07
N ASP A 10 24.93 -1.73 12.17
CA ASP A 10 25.43 -0.55 12.86
C ASP A 10 26.41 0.15 11.92
N PHE A 11 26.14 1.42 11.66
CA PHE A 11 27.04 2.27 10.88
C PHE A 11 28.38 2.32 11.60
N GLU A 12 29.37 1.57 11.11
CA GLU A 12 30.70 1.53 11.72
C GLU A 12 31.31 2.94 11.67
N PRO A 13 31.66 3.55 12.82
CA PRO A 13 32.08 4.94 12.87
C PRO A 13 33.55 5.14 12.49
N LYS A 14 34.27 4.09 12.08
CA LYS A 14 35.72 4.16 11.86
C LYS A 14 36.05 4.12 10.38
N SER A 15 36.30 5.31 9.81
CA SER A 15 36.98 5.41 8.52
C SER A 15 38.48 5.13 8.69
N SER A 16 39.07 4.45 7.72
CA SER A 16 40.53 4.28 7.62
C SER A 16 41.24 5.58 7.19
N SER A 17 40.47 6.61 6.83
CA SER A 17 40.93 7.90 6.31
C SER A 17 40.89 9.04 7.35
N GLY A 18 40.38 8.79 8.56
CA GLY A 18 40.26 9.79 9.63
C GLY A 18 39.09 10.78 9.46
N TYR A 19 38.35 10.72 8.35
CA TYR A 19 37.15 11.55 8.11
C TYR A 19 35.88 10.71 8.05
N ARG A 20 34.79 11.19 8.64
CA ARG A 20 33.47 10.54 8.56
C ARG A 20 33.03 10.44 7.10
N GLY A 21 32.90 9.23 6.55
CA GLY A 21 32.27 9.01 5.24
C GLY A 21 33.23 9.00 4.06
N ASP A 22 33.61 7.81 3.60
CA ASP A 22 34.56 7.61 2.49
C ASP A 22 34.00 8.02 1.10
N PHE A 23 32.71 8.37 1.02
CA PHE A 23 32.02 8.73 -0.21
C PHE A 23 31.38 10.11 -0.11
N CYS A 24 31.30 10.81 -1.23
CA CYS A 24 30.71 12.14 -1.31
C CYS A 24 30.09 12.35 -2.69
N TYR A 25 29.27 13.39 -2.83
CA TYR A 25 28.80 13.85 -4.13
C TYR A 25 28.82 15.38 -4.18
N LEU A 26 28.87 15.90 -5.41
CA LEU A 26 28.93 17.33 -5.69
C LEU A 26 27.57 17.82 -6.19
N THR A 27 26.93 18.74 -5.46
CA THR A 27 25.61 19.25 -5.83
C THR A 27 25.63 20.15 -7.06
N ASN A 28 26.79 20.72 -7.40
CA ASN A 28 26.99 21.53 -8.61
C ASN A 28 27.36 20.72 -9.85
N SER A 29 27.56 19.40 -9.71
CA SER A 29 27.86 18.48 -10.80
C SER A 29 27.23 17.09 -10.55
N PRO A 30 25.89 16.99 -10.47
CA PRO A 30 25.21 15.74 -10.16
C PRO A 30 25.50 14.63 -11.17
N GLU A 31 25.81 14.98 -12.42
CA GLU A 31 26.23 14.05 -13.49
C GLU A 31 27.54 13.30 -13.18
N SER A 32 28.36 13.81 -12.25
CA SER A 32 29.61 13.14 -11.85
C SER A 32 29.34 11.91 -10.96
N GLY A 33 28.14 11.77 -10.40
CA GLY A 33 27.74 10.66 -9.53
C GLY A 33 28.37 10.72 -8.14
N ILE A 34 28.42 9.56 -7.47
CA ILE A 34 29.06 9.43 -6.15
C ILE A 34 30.56 9.21 -6.35
N GLY A 35 31.38 10.02 -5.67
CA GLY A 35 32.83 9.96 -5.70
C GLY A 35 33.42 9.50 -4.37
N LYS A 36 34.58 8.85 -4.44
CA LYS A 36 35.37 8.41 -3.27
C LYS A 36 36.43 9.45 -2.94
N ILE A 37 36.58 9.79 -1.66
CA ILE A 37 37.65 10.70 -1.23
C ILE A 37 38.95 9.88 -1.18
N VAL A 38 39.94 10.26 -2.00
CA VAL A 38 41.21 9.55 -2.13
C VAL A 38 42.32 10.20 -1.30
N SER A 39 42.30 11.53 -1.18
CA SER A 39 43.22 12.28 -0.33
C SER A 39 42.59 13.54 0.23
N SER A 40 43.00 13.91 1.44
CA SER A 40 42.78 15.23 2.04
C SER A 40 44.17 15.83 2.30
N ALA A 41 44.46 16.95 1.66
CA ALA A 41 45.68 17.71 1.88
C ALA A 41 45.35 19.21 1.86
N GLU A 42 45.85 19.95 2.85
CA GLU A 42 45.74 21.41 2.92
C GLU A 42 44.31 21.97 2.79
N GLY A 43 43.32 21.33 3.42
CA GLY A 43 41.93 21.81 3.39
C GLY A 43 41.23 21.62 2.03
N LYS A 44 41.71 20.68 1.21
CA LYS A 44 41.09 20.24 -0.05
C LYS A 44 40.97 18.73 -0.10
N PHE A 45 39.80 18.26 -0.53
CA PHE A 45 39.53 16.86 -0.85
C PHE A 45 39.78 16.59 -2.33
N THR A 46 40.56 15.55 -2.62
CA THR A 46 40.63 14.96 -3.96
C THR A 46 39.63 13.82 -4.04
N ILE A 47 38.61 14.00 -4.89
CA ILE A 47 37.50 13.08 -5.08
C ILE A 47 37.66 12.38 -6.42
N GLU A 48 37.62 11.06 -6.41
CA GLU A 48 37.62 10.22 -7.60
C GLU A 48 36.21 9.69 -7.86
N PHE A 49 35.64 10.04 -9.02
CA PHE A 49 34.32 9.59 -9.43
C PHE A 49 34.45 8.32 -10.27
N SER A 50 33.91 7.20 -9.78
CA SER A 50 33.98 5.90 -10.47
C SER A 50 33.20 5.88 -11.79
N VAL A 51 32.10 6.63 -11.88
CA VAL A 51 31.24 6.68 -13.07
C VAL A 51 31.85 7.52 -14.20
N SER A 52 32.49 8.63 -13.87
CA SER A 52 33.08 9.54 -14.87
C SER A 52 34.59 9.35 -15.05
N GLN A 53 35.24 8.51 -14.23
CA GLN A 53 36.71 8.34 -14.16
C GLN A 53 37.48 9.66 -14.03
N THR A 54 36.85 10.70 -13.47
CA THR A 54 37.45 12.01 -13.27
C THR A 54 37.85 12.22 -11.82
N LYS A 55 38.96 12.95 -11.63
CA LYS A 55 39.40 13.43 -10.32
C LYS A 55 39.10 14.92 -10.20
N LYS A 56 38.32 15.31 -9.19
CA LYS A 56 38.06 16.72 -8.87
C LYS A 56 38.60 17.04 -7.49
N THR A 57 39.25 18.19 -7.38
CA THR A 57 39.74 18.71 -6.11
C THR A 57 38.79 19.79 -5.63
N VAL A 58 38.22 19.63 -4.44
CA VAL A 58 37.21 20.54 -3.87
C VAL A 58 37.61 20.91 -2.45
N SER A 59 37.45 22.18 -2.08
CA SER A 59 37.73 22.63 -0.71
C SER A 59 36.79 21.96 0.28
N GLU A 60 37.30 21.61 1.46
CA GLU A 60 36.55 20.92 2.51
C GLU A 60 35.34 21.74 3.01
N ASN A 61 35.43 23.08 2.95
CA ASN A 61 34.36 24.00 3.35
C ASN A 61 33.38 24.35 2.22
N SER A 62 33.47 23.67 1.08
CA SER A 62 32.59 23.94 -0.05
C SER A 62 31.14 23.63 0.28
N THR A 63 30.24 24.59 0.04
CA THR A 63 28.79 24.41 0.20
C THR A 63 28.22 23.33 -0.72
N TYR A 64 28.93 23.04 -1.81
CA TYR A 64 28.52 22.08 -2.84
C TYR A 64 28.97 20.65 -2.57
N LEU A 65 29.77 20.43 -1.51
CA LEU A 65 30.23 19.12 -1.11
C LEU A 65 29.28 18.52 -0.06
N ARG A 66 28.77 17.32 -0.34
CA ARG A 66 27.99 16.53 0.61
C ARG A 66 28.68 15.20 0.86
N ILE A 67 29.09 14.99 2.11
CA ILE A 67 29.76 13.77 2.55
C ILE A 67 28.69 12.76 2.99
N LEU A 68 28.76 11.54 2.46
CA LEU A 68 27.85 10.46 2.80
C LEU A 68 28.42 9.63 3.96
N PRO A 69 27.61 9.23 4.94
CA PRO A 69 28.07 8.31 5.98
C PRO A 69 28.57 7.00 5.36
N GLY A 70 29.62 6.43 5.94
CA GLY A 70 30.20 5.17 5.43
C GLY A 70 29.17 4.05 5.49
N TYR A 71 29.00 3.32 4.38
CA TYR A 71 28.25 2.07 4.38
C TYR A 71 29.07 0.97 5.06
N PRO A 72 28.42 0.01 5.73
CA PRO A 72 29.07 -1.16 6.30
C PRO A 72 30.03 -1.79 5.29
N SER A 73 31.25 -2.10 5.75
CA SER A 73 32.33 -2.70 4.96
C SER A 73 31.90 -4.00 4.26
N SER A 74 30.91 -4.70 4.82
CA SER A 74 30.23 -5.88 4.27
C SER A 74 29.47 -5.66 2.95
N LEU A 75 29.17 -4.41 2.58
CA LEU A 75 28.46 -4.07 1.33
C LEU A 75 29.40 -3.66 0.18
N ARG A 76 30.73 -3.66 0.37
CA ARG A 76 31.69 -3.20 -0.65
C ARG A 76 32.00 -4.24 -1.74
N ASN A 77 31.79 -5.53 -1.47
CA ASN A 77 32.00 -6.60 -2.45
C ASN A 77 30.67 -7.02 -3.09
N VAL A 78 30.20 -6.25 -4.06
CA VAL A 78 28.85 -6.41 -4.65
C VAL A 78 28.73 -7.65 -5.55
N GLU A 79 29.84 -8.23 -6.01
CA GLU A 79 29.81 -9.38 -6.94
C GLU A 79 29.54 -10.73 -6.26
N GLU A 80 30.06 -10.97 -5.05
CA GLU A 80 29.85 -12.24 -4.32
C GLU A 80 28.60 -12.24 -3.43
N TYR A 81 28.13 -11.07 -3.01
CA TYR A 81 27.12 -10.91 -1.97
C TYR A 81 25.77 -10.43 -2.48
N SER A 82 25.45 -10.62 -3.77
CA SER A 82 24.14 -10.24 -4.34
C SER A 82 22.95 -10.80 -3.54
N SER A 83 23.06 -12.05 -3.07
CA SER A 83 22.03 -12.69 -2.23
C SER A 83 21.94 -12.08 -0.83
N LEU A 84 23.08 -11.79 -0.19
CA LEU A 84 23.16 -11.22 1.16
C LEU A 84 22.80 -9.72 1.19
N MET A 85 23.16 -8.98 0.15
CA MET A 85 22.72 -7.59 -0.08
C MET A 85 21.21 -7.54 -0.30
N ASN A 86 20.66 -8.43 -1.13
CA ASN A 86 19.21 -8.54 -1.29
C ASN A 86 18.52 -8.90 0.04
N LEU A 87 19.09 -9.82 0.81
CA LEU A 87 18.57 -10.18 2.13
C LEU A 87 18.62 -9.00 3.11
N ALA A 88 19.70 -8.23 3.12
CA ALA A 88 19.87 -7.05 3.96
C ALA A 88 18.92 -5.91 3.55
N LEU A 89 18.75 -5.67 2.24
CA LEU A 89 17.76 -4.74 1.71
C LEU A 89 16.34 -5.19 2.08
N THR A 90 16.02 -6.47 1.95
CA THR A 90 14.72 -7.03 2.35
C THR A 90 14.51 -6.90 3.86
N ALA A 91 15.53 -7.16 4.68
CA ALA A 91 15.46 -7.00 6.13
C ALA A 91 15.30 -5.53 6.54
N TYR A 92 15.95 -4.60 5.82
CA TYR A 92 15.79 -3.17 6.02
C TYR A 92 14.43 -2.68 5.55
N GLU A 93 13.92 -3.15 4.42
CA GLU A 93 12.54 -2.94 3.96
C GLU A 93 11.55 -3.46 4.99
N LEU A 94 11.77 -4.65 5.58
CA LEU A 94 10.96 -5.22 6.67
C LEU A 94 11.04 -4.38 7.94
N LYS A 95 12.22 -3.87 8.29
CA LYS A 95 12.42 -2.99 9.44
C LYS A 95 11.79 -1.62 9.23
N LEU A 96 11.84 -1.08 8.02
CA LEU A 96 11.15 0.15 7.63
C LEU A 96 9.65 -0.08 7.59
N THR A 97 9.16 -1.17 7.01
CA THR A 97 7.73 -1.50 7.06
C THR A 97 7.25 -1.74 8.48
N HIS A 98 8.10 -2.25 9.39
CA HIS A 98 7.79 -2.37 10.82
C HIS A 98 7.84 -1.02 11.57
N ALA A 99 8.83 -0.17 11.29
CA ALA A 99 8.97 1.15 11.89
C ALA A 99 7.93 2.15 11.37
N PHE A 100 7.49 1.97 10.12
CA PHE A 100 6.42 2.69 9.45
C PHE A 100 5.12 1.87 9.39
N ASP A 101 4.99 0.81 10.21
CA ASP A 101 3.85 -0.12 10.28
C ASP A 101 2.62 0.58 10.84
N LYS A 102 2.05 1.44 10.01
CA LYS A 102 0.71 1.95 10.22
C LYS A 102 -0.28 0.87 9.77
N LEU A 103 0.02 0.02 8.77
CA LEU A 103 -0.95 -0.89 8.13
C LEU A 103 -0.97 -2.31 8.74
N SER A 104 -1.61 -2.47 9.89
CA SER A 104 -1.71 -3.76 10.60
C SER A 104 -2.45 -4.87 9.82
N ALA A 105 -3.18 -4.55 8.74
CA ALA A 105 -3.79 -5.56 7.87
C ALA A 105 -2.77 -6.31 7.00
N LEU A 106 -1.55 -5.76 6.79
CA LEU A 106 -0.50 -6.41 6.00
C LEU A 106 -0.03 -7.72 6.63
N SER A 107 0.09 -7.75 7.96
CA SER A 107 0.57 -8.91 8.72
C SER A 107 -0.41 -10.09 8.74
N ASN A 108 -1.70 -9.85 8.48
CA ASN A 108 -2.76 -10.87 8.47
C ASN A 108 -3.25 -11.25 7.06
N SER A 109 -2.69 -10.67 6.00
CA SER A 109 -3.04 -11.05 4.63
C SER A 109 -2.25 -12.29 4.20
N ARG A 110 -2.94 -13.32 3.69
CA ARG A 110 -2.27 -14.55 3.18
C ARG A 110 -1.71 -14.38 1.76
N THR A 111 -1.50 -13.15 1.31
CA THR A 111 -1.14 -12.81 -0.07
C THR A 111 0.09 -11.93 -0.10
N ARG A 112 0.98 -12.16 -1.08
CA ARG A 112 2.07 -11.23 -1.36
C ARG A 112 1.49 -9.97 -2.00
N LEU A 113 1.48 -8.88 -1.26
CA LEU A 113 0.97 -7.59 -1.71
C LEU A 113 2.02 -6.87 -2.55
N LEU A 114 1.57 -6.14 -3.58
CA LEU A 114 2.45 -5.35 -4.43
C LEU A 114 2.70 -3.96 -3.81
N PRO A 115 3.88 -3.34 -4.01
CA PRO A 115 4.20 -2.05 -3.41
C PRO A 115 3.15 -0.95 -3.68
N HIS A 116 2.64 -0.87 -4.91
CA HIS A 116 1.60 0.12 -5.26
C HIS A 116 0.29 -0.10 -4.49
N GLN A 117 -0.10 -1.35 -4.22
CA GLN A 117 -1.31 -1.66 -3.45
C GLN A 117 -1.18 -1.20 -1.99
N ILE A 118 0.03 -1.29 -1.42
CA ILE A 118 0.34 -0.82 -0.07
C ILE A 118 0.26 0.71 -0.03
N GLU A 119 0.85 1.39 -1.02
CA GLU A 119 0.84 2.85 -1.12
C GLU A 119 -0.59 3.39 -1.26
N SER A 120 -1.38 2.87 -2.19
CA SER A 120 -2.79 3.25 -2.36
C SER A 120 -3.58 3.05 -1.07
N THR A 121 -3.39 1.90 -0.40
CA THR A 121 -4.06 1.60 0.87
C THR A 121 -3.69 2.61 1.94
N TYR A 122 -2.41 2.97 2.05
CA TYR A 122 -1.93 3.95 3.01
C TYR A 122 -2.58 5.32 2.80
N ILE A 123 -2.65 5.79 1.55
CA ILE A 123 -3.27 7.07 1.20
C ILE A 123 -4.74 7.07 1.62
N VAL A 124 -5.49 6.03 1.27
CA VAL A 124 -6.92 5.94 1.54
C VAL A 124 -7.20 5.88 3.06
N VAL A 125 -6.49 5.05 3.80
CA VAL A 125 -6.78 4.80 5.22
C VAL A 125 -6.53 6.04 6.09
N ASN A 126 -5.55 6.88 5.71
CA ASN A 126 -5.22 8.10 6.44
C ASN A 126 -6.15 9.29 6.10
N SER A 127 -6.99 9.19 5.07
CA SER A 127 -7.91 10.28 4.68
C SER A 127 -9.09 10.39 5.66
N LEU A 128 -9.47 11.60 6.09
CA LEU A 128 -10.53 11.80 7.11
C LEU A 128 -11.85 11.10 6.73
N ARG A 129 -12.26 11.22 5.46
CA ARG A 129 -13.40 10.52 4.87
C ARG A 129 -12.93 9.72 3.64
N PRO A 130 -12.67 8.42 3.78
CA PRO A 130 -12.16 7.60 2.68
C PRO A 130 -13.22 7.41 1.59
N ARG A 131 -13.07 8.17 0.50
CA ARG A 131 -13.83 8.05 -0.74
C ARG A 131 -12.84 7.98 -1.88
N PHE A 132 -12.78 6.84 -2.56
CA PHE A 132 -11.74 6.59 -3.55
C PHE A 132 -12.27 5.72 -4.69
N ILE A 133 -11.57 5.76 -5.82
CA ILE A 133 -11.86 4.99 -7.02
C ILE A 133 -10.61 4.18 -7.37
N LEU A 134 -10.75 2.87 -7.56
CA LEU A 134 -9.64 2.01 -8.01
C LEU A 134 -9.66 1.89 -9.54
N ALA A 135 -8.86 2.71 -10.21
CA ALA A 135 -8.87 2.87 -11.66
C ALA A 135 -7.78 2.08 -12.40
N ASP A 136 -7.05 1.19 -11.70
CA ASP A 136 -5.92 0.43 -12.25
C ASP A 136 -6.27 -0.44 -13.48
N GLU A 137 -5.26 -0.95 -14.18
CA GLU A 137 -5.48 -1.89 -15.27
C GLU A 137 -6.20 -3.19 -14.81
N VAL A 138 -6.92 -3.81 -15.74
CA VAL A 138 -7.62 -5.07 -15.49
C VAL A 138 -6.58 -6.16 -15.19
N GLY A 139 -6.70 -6.81 -14.02
CA GLY A 139 -5.79 -7.88 -13.61
C GLY A 139 -4.73 -7.49 -12.58
N LEU A 140 -4.60 -6.20 -12.22
CA LEU A 140 -3.66 -5.73 -11.19
C LEU A 140 -4.11 -6.02 -9.74
N GLY A 141 -5.26 -6.67 -9.56
CA GLY A 141 -5.72 -7.12 -8.25
C GLY A 141 -6.51 -6.08 -7.44
N LYS A 142 -7.29 -5.21 -8.09
CA LYS A 142 -8.18 -4.23 -7.43
C LYS A 142 -9.06 -4.83 -6.34
N THR A 143 -9.53 -6.07 -6.54
CA THR A 143 -10.31 -6.81 -5.55
C THR A 143 -9.51 -7.01 -4.25
N ILE A 144 -8.23 -7.35 -4.36
CA ILE A 144 -7.33 -7.54 -3.22
C ILE A 144 -7.04 -6.20 -2.56
N GLU A 145 -6.79 -5.15 -3.34
CA GLU A 145 -6.54 -3.80 -2.85
C GLU A 145 -7.74 -3.21 -2.11
N ALA A 146 -8.95 -3.31 -2.69
CA ALA A 146 -10.20 -2.91 -2.03
C ALA A 146 -10.43 -3.69 -0.72
N ALA A 147 -10.14 -4.99 -0.74
CA ALA A 147 -10.23 -5.82 0.45
C ALA A 147 -9.20 -5.45 1.52
N LEU A 148 -7.99 -5.07 1.10
CA LEU A 148 -6.93 -4.61 1.99
C LEU A 148 -7.31 -3.28 2.68
N VAL A 149 -7.80 -2.31 1.91
CA VAL A 149 -8.34 -1.05 2.45
C VAL A 149 -9.47 -1.32 3.44
N MET A 150 -10.41 -2.19 3.07
CA MET A 150 -11.53 -2.56 3.93
C MET A 150 -11.05 -3.13 5.26
N LYS A 151 -10.14 -4.11 5.23
CA LYS A 151 -9.60 -4.77 6.41
C LYS A 151 -8.90 -3.77 7.32
N GLU A 152 -8.13 -2.86 6.74
CA GLU A 152 -7.43 -1.83 7.49
C GLU A 152 -8.40 -0.83 8.15
N LEU A 153 -9.44 -0.41 7.44
CA LEU A 153 -10.47 0.46 8.00
C LEU A 153 -11.24 -0.21 9.13
N ILE A 154 -11.54 -1.52 9.01
CA ILE A 154 -12.13 -2.32 10.10
C ILE A 154 -11.19 -2.29 11.32
N PHE A 155 -9.90 -2.57 11.11
CA PHE A 155 -8.92 -2.66 12.19
C PHE A 155 -8.70 -1.32 12.89
N ARG A 156 -8.44 -0.25 12.13
CA ARG A 156 -8.08 1.06 12.70
C ARG A 156 -9.25 1.88 13.20
N ARG A 157 -10.38 1.82 12.49
CA ARG A 157 -11.54 2.67 12.78
C ARG A 157 -12.67 1.92 13.48
N GLY A 158 -12.51 0.62 13.70
CA GLY A 158 -13.53 -0.22 14.30
C GLY A 158 -14.80 -0.30 13.46
N TYR A 159 -14.70 -0.11 12.14
CA TYR A 159 -15.84 -0.24 11.23
C TYR A 159 -16.33 -1.70 11.23
N LYS A 160 -17.66 -1.89 11.26
CA LYS A 160 -18.26 -3.22 11.42
C LYS A 160 -19.21 -3.56 10.28
N LYS A 161 -19.96 -2.59 9.76
CA LYS A 161 -20.94 -2.85 8.70
C LYS A 161 -20.35 -2.58 7.32
N VAL A 162 -20.13 -3.64 6.55
CA VAL A 162 -19.56 -3.59 5.20
C VAL A 162 -20.54 -4.14 4.17
N LEU A 163 -20.79 -3.35 3.13
CA LEU A 163 -21.57 -3.74 1.96
C LEU A 163 -20.69 -3.77 0.72
N ILE A 164 -20.68 -4.90 0.03
CA ILE A 164 -20.03 -5.06 -1.28
C ILE A 164 -21.12 -5.27 -2.32
N VAL A 165 -21.09 -4.46 -3.37
CA VAL A 165 -22.01 -4.53 -4.51
C VAL A 165 -21.19 -4.89 -5.74
N ALA A 166 -21.40 -6.08 -6.28
CA ALA A 166 -20.66 -6.56 -7.44
C ALA A 166 -21.59 -7.16 -8.51
N PRO A 167 -21.12 -7.39 -9.74
CA PRO A 167 -21.81 -8.23 -10.70
C PRO A 167 -22.20 -9.61 -10.12
N SER A 168 -23.37 -10.12 -10.49
CA SER A 168 -23.88 -11.42 -10.01
C SER A 168 -22.90 -12.60 -10.14
N PRO A 169 -22.07 -12.72 -11.21
CA PRO A 169 -21.05 -13.77 -11.32
C PRO A 169 -19.90 -13.64 -10.31
N LEU A 170 -19.52 -12.41 -9.93
CA LEU A 170 -18.36 -12.14 -9.09
C LEU A 170 -18.64 -12.30 -7.59
N LEU A 171 -19.90 -12.43 -7.17
CA LEU A 171 -20.27 -12.51 -5.74
C LEU A 171 -19.59 -13.67 -5.02
N VAL A 172 -19.53 -14.84 -5.66
CA VAL A 172 -18.93 -16.06 -5.08
C VAL A 172 -17.42 -15.91 -5.02
N GLN A 173 -16.82 -15.35 -6.06
CA GLN A 173 -15.38 -15.05 -6.10
C GLN A 173 -15.00 -14.09 -4.96
N TRP A 174 -15.72 -12.97 -4.81
CA TRP A 174 -15.52 -12.04 -3.70
C TRP A 174 -15.60 -12.73 -2.34
N GLN A 175 -16.62 -13.57 -2.11
CA GLN A 175 -16.76 -14.30 -0.85
C GLN A 175 -15.58 -15.24 -0.60
N GLN A 176 -15.13 -15.98 -1.62
CA GLN A 176 -14.00 -16.90 -1.51
C GLN A 176 -12.70 -16.16 -1.27
N GLU A 177 -12.44 -15.06 -1.99
CA GLU A 177 -11.22 -14.27 -1.82
C GLU A 177 -11.15 -13.64 -0.42
N LEU A 178 -12.24 -13.06 0.07
CA LEU A 178 -12.31 -12.47 1.41
C LEU A 178 -12.12 -13.53 2.50
N LYS A 179 -12.75 -14.69 2.34
CA LYS A 179 -12.58 -15.80 3.29
C LYS A 179 -11.16 -16.36 3.28
N ASN A 180 -10.62 -16.63 2.11
CA ASN A 180 -9.34 -17.34 1.98
C ASN A 180 -8.14 -16.44 2.27
N LYS A 181 -8.17 -15.18 1.82
CA LYS A 181 -7.03 -14.25 1.88
C LYS A 181 -7.06 -13.35 3.11
N PHE A 182 -8.25 -12.96 3.57
CA PHE A 182 -8.45 -11.97 4.63
C PHE A 182 -9.16 -12.52 5.88
N ASN A 183 -9.54 -13.80 5.86
CA ASN A 183 -10.26 -14.49 6.92
C ASN A 183 -11.55 -13.75 7.34
N GLU A 184 -12.28 -13.21 6.36
CA GLU A 184 -13.53 -12.48 6.56
C GLU A 184 -14.72 -13.25 5.98
N ASP A 185 -15.70 -13.57 6.84
CA ASP A 185 -16.91 -14.27 6.43
C ASP A 185 -17.99 -13.28 5.99
N PHE A 186 -18.20 -13.17 4.68
CA PHE A 186 -19.29 -12.37 4.10
C PHE A 186 -20.52 -13.22 3.78
N LYS A 187 -21.71 -12.67 4.00
CA LYS A 187 -22.97 -13.30 3.59
C LYS A 187 -23.45 -12.77 2.24
N ILE A 188 -23.63 -13.66 1.28
CA ILE A 188 -24.24 -13.31 0.00
C ILE A 188 -25.76 -13.20 0.16
N VAL A 189 -26.30 -12.02 -0.15
CA VAL A 189 -27.73 -11.70 -0.10
C VAL A 189 -28.27 -11.62 -1.53
N LYS A 190 -29.20 -12.52 -1.83
CA LYS A 190 -29.96 -12.62 -3.08
C LYS A 190 -31.45 -12.66 -2.75
N ARG A 191 -32.30 -12.48 -3.77
CA ARG A 191 -33.78 -12.55 -3.64
C ARG A 191 -34.29 -13.75 -2.85
N LYS A 192 -33.71 -14.94 -3.05
CA LYS A 192 -34.13 -16.18 -2.36
C LYS A 192 -33.89 -16.14 -0.84
N ASN A 193 -32.89 -15.37 -0.40
CA ASN A 193 -32.48 -15.31 1.00
C ASN A 193 -32.91 -14.00 1.67
N PHE A 194 -33.54 -13.08 0.92
CA PHE A 194 -33.99 -11.79 1.42
C PHE A 194 -35.36 -11.93 2.05
N HIS A 195 -35.37 -12.15 3.36
CA HIS A 195 -36.57 -12.18 4.19
C HIS A 195 -36.68 -10.84 4.90
N THR A 196 -37.86 -10.20 4.80
CA THR A 196 -38.11 -8.89 5.42
C THR A 196 -38.43 -9.03 6.92
N ASP A 197 -38.93 -10.20 7.33
CA ASP A 197 -39.27 -10.53 8.72
C ASP A 197 -38.44 -11.72 9.23
N GLY A 198 -37.96 -11.64 10.47
CA GLY A 198 -37.29 -12.72 11.22
C GLY A 198 -35.82 -12.47 11.59
N GLU A 199 -35.24 -13.41 12.36
CA GLU A 199 -33.84 -13.41 12.84
C GLU A 199 -32.79 -13.53 11.72
N LYS A 200 -33.19 -14.03 10.54
CA LYS A 200 -32.36 -14.08 9.32
C LYS A 200 -32.46 -12.79 8.49
N ASN A 201 -32.74 -11.68 9.15
CA ASN A 201 -32.76 -10.37 8.51
C ASN A 201 -31.34 -9.99 8.07
N TRP A 202 -31.20 -9.48 6.86
CA TRP A 202 -29.90 -9.05 6.33
C TRP A 202 -29.26 -7.94 7.20
N ARG A 203 -30.09 -7.20 7.96
CA ARG A 203 -29.66 -6.20 8.95
C ARG A 203 -28.82 -6.79 10.09
N ASN A 204 -28.95 -8.09 10.35
CA ASN A 204 -28.20 -8.80 11.39
C ASN A 204 -26.80 -9.22 10.92
N PHE A 205 -26.53 -9.19 9.60
CA PHE A 205 -25.19 -9.43 9.09
C PHE A 205 -24.37 -8.14 9.13
N GLN A 206 -23.15 -8.25 9.65
CA GLN A 206 -22.16 -7.19 9.62
C GLN A 206 -21.53 -7.06 8.23
N HIS A 207 -21.25 -8.19 7.58
CA HIS A 207 -20.59 -8.27 6.28
C HIS A 207 -21.51 -8.85 5.21
N VAL A 208 -21.86 -8.04 4.20
CA VAL A 208 -22.85 -8.40 3.17
C VAL A 208 -22.29 -8.19 1.76
N ILE A 209 -22.49 -9.19 0.90
CA ILE A 209 -22.26 -9.10 -0.56
C ILE A 209 -23.61 -9.18 -1.26
N THR A 210 -23.88 -8.26 -2.19
CA THR A 210 -25.10 -8.28 -3.02
C THR A 210 -24.81 -7.90 -4.47
N SER A 211 -25.78 -8.12 -5.37
CA SER A 211 -25.59 -7.81 -6.79
C SER A 211 -26.08 -6.43 -7.20
N ILE A 212 -25.46 -5.88 -8.24
CA ILE A 212 -25.94 -4.66 -8.91
C ILE A 212 -27.40 -4.82 -9.37
N ASP A 213 -27.81 -6.00 -9.81
CA ASP A 213 -29.20 -6.24 -10.24
C ASP A 213 -30.18 -6.26 -9.07
N PHE A 214 -29.71 -6.67 -7.89
CA PHE A 214 -30.52 -6.69 -6.68
C PHE A 214 -30.86 -5.26 -6.21
N ILE A 215 -29.87 -4.36 -6.21
CA ILE A 215 -30.05 -2.95 -5.79
C ILE A 215 -30.87 -2.10 -6.78
N LYS A 216 -31.10 -2.58 -8.02
CA LYS A 216 -31.98 -1.88 -8.99
C LYS A 216 -33.46 -1.97 -8.62
N ASN A 217 -33.84 -2.95 -7.80
CA ASN A 217 -35.22 -3.10 -7.35
C ASN A 217 -35.49 -2.13 -6.18
N PRO A 218 -36.45 -1.20 -6.31
CA PRO A 218 -36.69 -0.16 -5.31
C PRO A 218 -37.02 -0.73 -3.93
N LYS A 219 -37.77 -1.84 -3.85
CA LYS A 219 -38.13 -2.49 -2.59
C LYS A 219 -36.89 -2.91 -1.80
N TYR A 220 -35.90 -3.49 -2.47
CA TYR A 220 -34.66 -3.92 -1.81
C TYR A 220 -33.70 -2.77 -1.57
N ALA A 221 -33.63 -1.82 -2.51
CA ALA A 221 -32.81 -0.62 -2.41
C ALA A 221 -33.18 0.21 -1.17
N GLU A 222 -34.47 0.49 -0.97
CA GLU A 222 -34.96 1.25 0.18
C GLU A 222 -34.65 0.58 1.50
N GLU A 223 -34.78 -0.74 1.56
CA GLU A 223 -34.40 -1.51 2.74
C GLU A 223 -32.91 -1.37 3.04
N ILE A 224 -32.04 -1.55 2.05
CA ILE A 224 -30.58 -1.42 2.24
C ILE A 224 -30.20 -0.01 2.72
N LEU A 225 -30.89 1.02 2.20
CA LEU A 225 -30.67 2.42 2.56
C LEU A 225 -31.11 2.77 3.99
N LYS A 226 -32.03 2.02 4.60
CA LYS A 226 -32.43 2.21 6.02
C LYS A 226 -31.32 1.83 7.00
N THR A 227 -30.32 1.07 6.55
CA THR A 227 -29.19 0.66 7.41
C THR A 227 -28.01 1.60 7.22
N LYS A 228 -27.38 1.96 8.34
CA LYS A 228 -26.10 2.67 8.32
C LYS A 228 -24.97 1.69 8.01
N TRP A 229 -24.26 1.95 6.94
CA TRP A 229 -23.08 1.19 6.51
C TRP A 229 -21.82 1.97 6.84
N ASP A 230 -20.80 1.31 7.35
CA ASP A 230 -19.51 1.95 7.58
C ASP A 230 -18.69 1.98 6.29
N ILE A 231 -18.69 0.88 5.54
CA ILE A 231 -17.96 0.74 4.28
C ILE A 231 -18.91 0.26 3.19
N VAL A 232 -18.85 0.90 2.02
CA VAL A 232 -19.53 0.44 0.81
C VAL A 232 -18.52 0.32 -0.32
N ILE A 233 -18.47 -0.84 -0.97
CA ILE A 233 -17.59 -1.11 -2.11
C ILE A 233 -18.45 -1.43 -3.32
N PHE A 234 -18.26 -0.70 -4.41
CA PHE A 234 -18.85 -1.00 -5.71
C PHE A 234 -17.78 -1.59 -6.61
N ASP A 235 -17.98 -2.85 -7.00
CA ASP A 235 -17.16 -3.49 -8.02
C ASP A 235 -17.77 -3.24 -9.41
N GLU A 236 -16.90 -3.08 -10.41
CA GLU A 236 -17.27 -2.69 -11.77
C GLU A 236 -18.16 -1.44 -11.81
N ALA A 237 -17.74 -0.37 -11.12
CA ALA A 237 -18.51 0.88 -11.02
C ALA A 237 -18.80 1.54 -12.38
N HIS A 238 -18.08 1.17 -13.44
CA HIS A 238 -18.42 1.55 -14.83
C HIS A 238 -19.86 1.13 -15.24
N ARG A 239 -20.48 0.18 -14.53
CA ARG A 239 -21.88 -0.23 -14.71
C ARG A 239 -22.88 0.75 -14.07
N LEU A 240 -22.43 1.64 -13.19
CA LEU A 240 -23.21 2.71 -12.57
C LEU A 240 -23.22 3.94 -13.48
N ARG A 241 -23.94 3.85 -14.60
CA ARG A 241 -23.95 4.94 -15.60
C ARG A 241 -24.86 6.10 -15.18
N ARG A 242 -24.34 7.31 -15.38
CA ARG A 242 -25.08 8.56 -15.42
C ARG A 242 -24.69 9.27 -16.73
N ASP A 243 -25.59 9.18 -17.71
CA ASP A 243 -25.49 9.94 -18.96
C ASP A 243 -26.38 11.18 -18.87
N TYR A 244 -26.13 12.18 -19.73
CA TYR A 244 -26.89 13.45 -19.76
C TYR A 244 -28.41 13.24 -19.84
N HIS A 245 -28.86 12.19 -20.51
CA HIS A 245 -30.28 11.86 -20.69
C HIS A 245 -30.79 10.70 -19.82
N LYS A 246 -29.91 9.93 -19.16
CA LYS A 246 -30.31 8.69 -18.49
C LYS A 246 -29.51 8.43 -17.23
N ILE A 247 -30.22 8.39 -16.10
CA ILE A 247 -29.66 7.99 -14.82
C ILE A 247 -30.10 6.57 -14.52
N THR A 248 -29.15 5.66 -14.28
CA THR A 248 -29.48 4.29 -13.88
C THR A 248 -29.96 4.26 -12.42
N ARG A 249 -30.92 3.38 -12.11
CA ARG A 249 -31.37 3.16 -10.72
C ARG A 249 -30.22 2.75 -9.80
N ALA A 250 -29.26 1.99 -10.33
CA ALA A 250 -28.07 1.59 -9.60
C ALA A 250 -27.19 2.80 -9.23
N TYR A 251 -27.03 3.78 -10.13
CA TYR A 251 -26.33 5.03 -9.82
C TYR A 251 -27.04 5.82 -8.71
N LEU A 252 -28.36 6.00 -8.79
CA LEU A 252 -29.13 6.70 -7.75
C LEU A 252 -29.00 6.03 -6.38
N PHE A 253 -29.00 4.70 -6.36
CA PHE A 253 -28.74 3.94 -5.14
C PHE A 253 -27.33 4.20 -4.61
N ALA A 254 -26.32 4.12 -5.47
CA ALA A 254 -24.92 4.33 -5.11
C ALA A 254 -24.68 5.75 -4.55
N GLU A 255 -25.29 6.76 -5.16
CA GLU A 255 -25.22 8.14 -4.68
C GLU A 255 -25.84 8.29 -3.27
N LYS A 256 -27.04 7.74 -3.07
CA LYS A 256 -27.74 7.81 -1.79
C LYS A 256 -26.98 7.08 -0.69
N ILE A 257 -26.50 5.87 -0.96
CA ILE A 257 -25.81 5.07 0.06
C ILE A 257 -24.43 5.62 0.37
N SER A 258 -23.71 6.16 -0.61
CA SER A 258 -22.42 6.82 -0.39
C SER A 258 -22.55 8.07 0.48
N LYS A 259 -23.68 8.81 0.44
CA LYS A 259 -23.93 9.91 1.38
C LYS A 259 -24.13 9.43 2.83
N ASN A 260 -24.72 8.24 3.01
CA ASN A 260 -24.99 7.66 4.33
C ASN A 260 -23.83 6.83 4.89
N ALA A 261 -22.83 6.47 4.07
CA ALA A 261 -21.70 5.66 4.48
C ALA A 261 -20.51 6.47 4.98
N ASN A 262 -19.77 5.92 5.94
CA ASN A 262 -18.55 6.55 6.46
C ASN A 262 -17.37 6.45 5.47
N ALA A 263 -17.34 5.38 4.68
CA ALA A 263 -16.34 5.10 3.65
C ALA A 263 -17.02 4.55 2.38
N SER A 264 -16.54 4.94 1.20
CA SER A 264 -17.02 4.36 -0.06
C SER A 264 -15.91 4.17 -1.10
N CYS A 265 -15.85 2.99 -1.71
CA CYS A 265 -14.97 2.65 -2.83
C CYS A 265 -15.81 2.44 -4.09
N PHE A 266 -15.31 2.93 -5.23
CA PHE A 266 -15.87 2.70 -6.57
C PHE A 266 -14.82 2.08 -7.50
#